data_AF-A0A662SIG2-F1
#
_entry.id   AF-A0A662SIG2-F1
#
_cell.length_a   1.000
_cell.length_b   1.000
_cell.length_c   1.000
_cell.angle_alpha   90.00
_cell.angle_beta   90.00
_cell.angle_gamma   90.00
#
_symmetry.space_group_name_H-M   'P 1'
#
loop_
_entity.id
_entity.type
_entity.pdbx_description
1 polymer ?
#
loop_
_entity_poly.entity_id
_entity_poly.type
_entity_poly.pdbx_seq_one_letter_code
_entity_poly.pdbx_strand_id
1 'polypeptide(L)'
;MLKKLQERLDQGMYRAPIYVAAFLKLSKKGLKKDYSDIEELWGVESVSAALENISLAATALGLGTCWIGVVNFLEEEFNKVLRPPEGCRLIAILPLGVPLKQTHPRPRKELNEVVRVV
;
A
#
# COMPACT_ATOMS: atom_id res chain seq x y z
N MET A 1 -2.97 -20.92 9.14
CA MET A 1 -2.88 -19.47 8.85
C MET A 1 -3.43 -19.14 7.46
N LEU A 2 -2.96 -19.80 6.38
CA LEU A 2 -3.40 -19.53 5.01
C LEU A 2 -4.89 -19.81 4.73
N LYS A 3 -5.44 -20.94 5.19
CA LYS A 3 -6.88 -21.26 5.03
C LYS A 3 -7.82 -20.17 5.57
N LYS A 4 -7.53 -19.67 6.77
CA LYS A 4 -8.31 -18.59 7.39
C LYS A 4 -8.23 -17.27 6.63
N LEU A 5 -7.09 -16.98 5.99
CA LEU A 5 -6.97 -15.79 5.14
C LEU A 5 -7.80 -15.96 3.85
N GLN A 6 -7.73 -17.13 3.22
CA GLN A 6 -8.51 -17.47 2.03
C GLN A 6 -10.02 -17.35 2.30
N GLU A 7 -10.51 -17.95 3.38
CA GLU A 7 -11.91 -17.83 3.80
C GLU A 7 -12.36 -16.38 3.96
N ARG A 8 -11.51 -15.52 4.54
CA ARG A 8 -11.82 -14.10 4.70
C ARG A 8 -11.88 -13.38 3.35
N LEU A 9 -10.96 -13.67 2.44
CA LEU A 9 -10.99 -13.11 1.07
C LEU A 9 -12.26 -13.53 0.32
N ASP A 10 -12.65 -14.81 0.45
CA ASP A 10 -13.87 -15.36 -0.15
C ASP A 10 -15.13 -14.69 0.42
N GLN A 11 -15.14 -14.39 1.73
CA GLN A 11 -16.16 -13.61 2.42
C GLN A 11 -16.15 -12.11 2.07
N GLY A 12 -15.21 -11.68 1.22
CA GLY A 12 -15.14 -10.32 0.72
C GLY A 12 -14.23 -9.38 1.50
N MET A 13 -13.30 -9.90 2.31
CA MET A 13 -12.22 -9.11 2.87
C MET A 13 -11.44 -8.44 1.72
N TYR A 14 -11.34 -7.11 1.78
CA TYR A 14 -10.79 -6.24 0.73
C TYR A 14 -11.61 -6.09 -0.55
N ARG A 15 -12.85 -6.61 -0.63
CA ARG A 15 -13.72 -6.34 -1.78
C ARG A 15 -14.05 -4.85 -1.86
N ALA A 16 -13.83 -4.28 -3.03
CA ALA A 16 -14.11 -2.90 -3.34
C ALA A 16 -14.47 -2.76 -4.83
N PRO A 17 -15.25 -1.73 -5.22
CA PRO A 17 -15.54 -1.46 -6.63
C PRO A 17 -14.30 -0.98 -7.41
N ILE A 18 -13.31 -0.38 -6.73
CA ILE A 18 -12.11 0.18 -7.35
C ILE A 18 -10.87 -0.30 -6.58
N TYR A 19 -9.79 -0.56 -7.30
CA TYR A 19 -8.47 -0.86 -6.75
C TYR A 19 -7.42 0.05 -7.40
N VAL A 20 -6.64 0.75 -6.58
CA VAL A 20 -5.51 1.56 -7.02
C VAL A 20 -4.23 0.77 -6.74
N ALA A 21 -3.58 0.27 -7.77
CA ALA A 21 -2.26 -0.35 -7.67
C ALA A 21 -1.18 0.72 -7.86
N ALA A 22 -0.29 0.86 -6.88
CA ALA A 22 0.80 1.83 -6.94
C ALA A 22 2.13 1.14 -7.21
N PHE A 23 2.81 1.63 -8.24
CA PHE A 23 4.09 1.09 -8.69
C PHE A 23 5.19 2.14 -8.53
N LEU A 24 6.36 1.69 -8.10
CA LEU A 24 7.59 2.46 -8.18
C LEU A 24 8.25 2.19 -9.54
N LYS A 25 8.57 3.26 -10.27
CA LYS A 25 9.42 3.20 -11.46
C LYS A 25 10.53 4.23 -11.36
N LEU A 26 11.75 3.76 -11.21
CA LEU A 26 12.93 4.62 -11.25
C LEU A 26 13.26 4.92 -12.72
N SER A 27 12.83 6.07 -13.22
CA SER A 27 12.94 6.44 -14.64
C SER A 27 14.37 6.83 -15.06
N LYS A 28 15.20 7.31 -14.12
CA LYS A 28 16.63 7.60 -14.28
C LYS A 28 17.31 7.40 -12.93
N LYS A 29 18.38 6.60 -12.88
CA LYS A 29 19.27 6.55 -11.71
C LYS A 29 20.01 7.88 -11.65
N GLY A 30 19.53 8.80 -10.82
CA GLY A 30 20.06 10.15 -10.69
C GLY A 30 21.30 10.20 -9.79
N LEU A 31 21.45 9.20 -8.92
CA LEU A 31 22.60 9.08 -8.04
C LEU A 31 23.69 8.17 -8.63
N LYS A 32 24.93 8.38 -8.17
CA LYS A 32 26.05 7.46 -8.44
C LYS A 32 25.65 6.05 -8.00
N LYS A 33 26.23 5.03 -8.65
CA LYS A 33 25.92 3.61 -8.41
C LYS A 33 25.96 3.22 -6.93
N ASP A 34 26.84 3.85 -6.14
CA ASP A 34 27.01 3.59 -4.70
C ASP A 34 25.82 4.01 -3.83
N TYR A 35 24.83 4.73 -4.38
CA TYR A 35 23.65 5.20 -3.66
C TYR A 35 22.32 4.70 -4.24
N SER A 36 22.35 3.66 -5.08
CA SER A 36 21.11 3.13 -5.71
C SER A 36 20.07 2.69 -4.68
N ASP A 37 20.50 2.15 -3.55
CA ASP A 37 19.61 1.59 -2.55
C ASP A 37 18.88 2.72 -1.78
N ILE A 38 19.55 3.86 -1.62
CA ILE A 38 18.96 5.07 -1.02
C ILE A 38 17.94 5.68 -1.98
N GLU A 39 18.25 5.73 -3.27
CA GLU A 39 17.31 6.21 -4.30
C GLU A 39 16.04 5.36 -4.34
N GLU A 40 16.18 4.04 -4.24
CA GLU A 40 15.04 3.14 -4.17
C GLU A 40 14.22 3.34 -2.89
N LEU A 41 14.89 3.50 -1.73
CA LEU A 41 14.22 3.78 -0.46
C LEU A 41 13.37 5.06 -0.53
N TRP A 42 13.93 6.17 -1.03
CA TRP A 42 13.18 7.41 -1.21
C TRP A 42 12.04 7.28 -2.23
N GLY A 43 12.23 6.44 -3.25
CA GLY A 43 11.16 6.08 -4.17
C GLY A 43 10.00 5.38 -3.47
N VAL A 44 10.29 4.40 -2.61
CA VAL A 44 9.28 3.72 -1.80
C VAL A 44 8.59 4.69 -0.83
N GLU A 45 9.33 5.58 -0.18
CA GLU A 45 8.77 6.62 0.70
C GLU A 45 7.82 7.55 -0.07
N SER A 46 8.22 7.98 -1.27
CA SER A 46 7.42 8.86 -2.13
C SER A 46 6.10 8.20 -2.54
N VAL A 47 6.15 6.94 -3.00
CA VAL A 47 4.95 6.17 -3.33
C VAL A 47 4.09 5.96 -2.08
N SER A 48 4.72 5.69 -0.94
CA SER A 48 3.99 5.43 0.30
C SER A 48 3.25 6.67 0.81
N ALA A 49 3.88 7.85 0.74
CA ALA A 49 3.24 9.12 1.07
C ALA A 49 2.08 9.44 0.13
N ALA A 50 2.20 9.13 -1.17
CA ALA A 50 1.12 9.31 -2.13
C ALA A 50 -0.09 8.41 -1.81
N LEU A 51 0.15 7.15 -1.44
CA LEU A 51 -0.89 6.22 -1.01
C LEU A 51 -1.58 6.67 0.29
N GLU A 52 -0.83 7.21 1.25
CA GLU A 52 -1.40 7.79 2.47
C GLU A 52 -2.28 9.01 2.15
N ASN A 53 -1.82 9.91 1.27
CA ASN A 53 -2.63 11.04 0.82
C ASN A 53 -3.94 10.60 0.15
N ILE A 54 -3.90 9.54 -0.69
CA ILE A 54 -5.12 8.95 -1.27
C ILE A 54 -6.03 8.40 -0.15
N SER A 55 -5.45 7.77 0.86
CA SER A 55 -6.21 7.19 1.99
C SER A 55 -6.91 8.25 2.83
N LEU A 56 -6.23 9.37 3.11
CA LEU A 56 -6.79 10.53 3.80
C LEU A 56 -7.89 11.19 2.96
N ALA A 57 -7.67 11.37 1.66
CA ALA A 57 -8.66 11.95 0.74
C ALA A 57 -9.91 11.06 0.62
N ALA A 58 -9.73 9.74 0.49
CA ALA A 58 -10.84 8.78 0.48
C ALA A 58 -11.68 8.90 1.76
N THR A 59 -11.03 8.94 2.91
CA THR A 59 -11.69 9.11 4.21
C THR A 59 -12.47 10.42 4.29
N ALA A 60 -11.87 11.54 3.84
CA ALA A 60 -12.53 12.84 3.81
C ALA A 60 -13.78 12.88 2.92
N LEU A 61 -13.82 12.05 1.88
CA LEU A 61 -14.97 11.88 0.98
C LEU A 61 -15.99 10.84 1.47
N GLY A 62 -15.81 10.28 2.68
CA GLY A 62 -16.70 9.24 3.23
C GLY A 62 -16.48 7.84 2.62
N LEU A 63 -15.38 7.63 1.91
CA LEU A 63 -14.98 6.33 1.37
C LEU A 63 -14.08 5.59 2.37
N GLY A 64 -14.05 4.26 2.24
CA GLY A 64 -13.14 3.38 2.95
C GLY A 64 -12.01 2.92 2.05
N THR A 65 -10.85 2.70 2.67
CA THR A 65 -9.71 2.05 2.04
C THR A 65 -8.97 1.13 3.01
N CYS A 66 -8.05 0.33 2.49
CA CYS A 66 -7.17 -0.51 3.28
C CYS A 66 -5.84 -0.69 2.56
N TRP A 67 -4.73 -0.53 3.28
CA TRP A 67 -3.40 -0.77 2.72
C TRP A 67 -3.13 -2.26 2.53
N ILE A 68 -3.12 -2.74 1.27
CA ILE A 68 -2.79 -4.13 0.97
C ILE A 68 -1.30 -4.24 0.61
N GLY A 69 -0.47 -4.47 1.62
CA GLY A 69 0.99 -4.68 1.45
C GLY A 69 1.38 -6.14 1.18
N VAL A 70 0.47 -7.11 1.33
CA VAL A 70 0.75 -8.53 1.08
C VAL A 70 1.13 -8.82 -0.38
N VAL A 71 0.81 -7.89 -1.29
CA VAL A 71 1.18 -7.94 -2.70
C VAL A 71 2.68 -8.06 -2.90
N ASN A 72 3.50 -7.55 -1.97
CA ASN A 72 4.96 -7.61 -2.04
C ASN A 72 5.51 -9.05 -1.88
N PHE A 73 4.72 -9.99 -1.33
CA PHE A 73 5.09 -11.40 -1.27
C PHE A 73 4.67 -12.20 -2.51
N LEU A 74 3.80 -11.61 -3.35
CA LEU A 74 3.13 -12.28 -4.47
C LEU A 74 3.18 -11.40 -5.72
N GLU A 75 4.20 -10.55 -5.84
CA GLU A 75 4.28 -9.52 -6.88
C GLU A 75 4.12 -10.11 -8.28
N GLU A 76 4.77 -11.25 -8.56
CA GLU A 76 4.65 -11.95 -9.84
C GLU A 76 3.21 -12.34 -10.17
N GLU A 77 2.46 -12.86 -9.19
CA GLU A 77 1.06 -13.25 -9.38
C GLU A 77 0.15 -12.05 -9.63
N PHE A 78 0.37 -10.95 -8.90
CA PHE A 78 -0.35 -9.71 -9.15
C PHE A 78 0.01 -9.10 -10.51
N ASN A 79 1.28 -9.13 -10.92
CA ASN A 79 1.73 -8.59 -12.20
C ASN A 79 1.19 -9.36 -13.40
N LYS A 80 0.89 -10.66 -13.29
CA LYS A 80 0.17 -11.42 -14.35
C LYS A 80 -1.20 -10.81 -14.67
N VAL A 81 -1.88 -10.27 -13.66
CA VAL A 81 -3.19 -9.64 -13.78
C VAL A 81 -3.06 -8.15 -14.13
N LEU A 82 -2.21 -7.41 -13.41
CA LEU A 82 -2.07 -5.96 -13.52
C LEU A 82 -1.28 -5.51 -14.75
N ARG A 83 -0.39 -6.37 -15.28
CA ARG A 83 0.45 -6.15 -16.47
C ARG A 83 1.12 -4.77 -16.47
N PRO A 84 1.89 -4.41 -15.42
CA PRO A 84 2.56 -3.11 -15.38
C PRO A 84 3.63 -3.01 -16.47
N PRO A 85 4.01 -1.78 -16.88
CA PRO A 85 5.15 -1.56 -17.75
C PRO A 85 6.46 -2.14 -17.17
N GLU A 86 7.42 -2.43 -18.04
CA GLU A 86 8.74 -2.91 -17.62
C GLU A 86 9.43 -1.91 -16.68
N GLY A 87 10.13 -2.45 -15.68
CA GLY A 87 10.85 -1.70 -14.65
C GLY A 87 9.97 -1.08 -13.57
N CYS A 88 8.68 -1.45 -13.50
CA CYS A 88 7.79 -1.09 -12.41
C CYS A 88 7.81 -2.16 -11.31
N ARG A 89 7.99 -1.72 -10.06
CA ARG A 89 7.87 -2.55 -8.86
C ARG A 89 6.56 -2.26 -8.15
N LEU A 90 5.74 -3.27 -7.87
CA LEU A 90 4.50 -3.10 -7.11
C LEU A 90 4.83 -2.80 -5.63
N ILE A 91 4.23 -1.74 -5.07
CA ILE A 91 4.47 -1.34 -3.68
C ILE A 91 3.30 -1.70 -2.78
N ALA A 92 2.08 -1.40 -3.22
CA ALA A 92 0.83 -1.72 -2.51
C ALA A 92 -0.38 -1.53 -3.42
N ILE A 93 -1.52 -2.06 -2.98
CA ILE A 93 -2.83 -1.83 -3.60
C ILE A 93 -3.78 -1.22 -2.55
N LEU A 94 -4.54 -0.21 -2.95
CA LEU A 94 -5.64 0.37 -2.18
C LEU A 94 -7.00 0.02 -2.80
N PRO A 95 -7.81 -0.87 -2.20
CA PRO A 95 -9.25 -0.90 -2.41
C PRO A 95 -9.88 0.46 -2.05
N LEU A 96 -10.83 0.93 -2.86
CA LEU A 96 -11.62 2.13 -2.62
C LEU A 96 -13.10 1.84 -2.82
N GLY A 97 -13.94 2.22 -1.86
CA GLY A 97 -15.39 2.05 -1.96
C GLY A 97 -16.15 2.57 -0.75
N VAL A 98 -17.47 2.44 -0.79
CA VAL A 98 -18.33 2.77 0.36
C VAL A 98 -18.16 1.70 1.44
N PRO A 99 -17.76 2.05 2.68
CA PRO A 99 -17.62 1.07 3.76
C PRO A 99 -18.96 0.40 4.08
N LEU A 100 -18.99 -0.94 4.13
CA LEU A 100 -20.19 -1.67 4.56
C LEU A 100 -20.45 -1.55 6.07
N LYS A 101 -19.40 -1.25 6.86
CA LYS A 101 -19.44 -1.12 8.33
C LYS A 101 -18.38 -0.12 8.75
N GLN A 102 -18.66 0.67 9.80
CA GLN A 102 -17.62 1.43 10.48
C GLN A 102 -16.72 0.48 11.29
N THR A 103 -15.42 0.76 11.31
CA THR A 103 -14.45 0.01 12.11
C THR A 103 -13.94 0.89 13.23
N HIS A 104 -13.74 0.31 14.42
CA HIS A 104 -13.12 1.04 15.52
C HIS A 104 -11.60 1.10 15.32
N PRO A 105 -10.96 2.23 15.66
CA PRO A 105 -9.51 2.34 15.65
C PRO A 105 -8.88 1.25 16.53
N ARG A 106 -7.87 0.57 16.01
CA ARG A 106 -7.03 -0.34 16.81
C ARG A 106 -6.21 0.45 17.83
N PRO A 107 -5.90 -0.11 19.02
CA PRO A 107 -4.98 0.53 19.96
C PRO A 107 -3.67 0.93 19.28
N ARG A 108 -3.17 2.12 19.58
CA ARG A 108 -1.87 2.61 19.13
C ARG A 108 -0.90 2.57 20.31
N LYS A 109 0.41 2.53 20.01
CA LYS A 109 1.45 2.70 21.02
C LYS A 109 1.34 4.08 21.66
N GLU A 110 1.76 4.19 22.91
CA GLU A 110 1.85 5.47 23.61
C GLU A 110 2.90 6.37 22.93
N LEU A 111 2.72 7.69 22.99
CA LEU A 111 3.59 8.64 22.30
C LEU A 111 5.06 8.52 22.71
N ASN A 112 5.32 8.26 23.99
CA ASN A 112 6.67 8.09 24.54
C ASN A 112 7.39 6.83 24.03
N GLU A 113 6.67 5.88 23.41
CA GLU A 113 7.27 4.70 22.78
C GLU A 113 7.75 4.98 21.35
N VAL A 114 7.26 6.04 20.71
CA VAL A 114 7.49 6.34 19.28
C VAL A 114 8.08 7.73 19.02
N VAL A 115 8.12 8.61 20.01
CA VAL A 115 8.66 9.97 19.91
C VAL A 115 9.69 10.22 21.01
N ARG A 116 10.86 10.74 20.62
CA ARG A 116 11.86 11.32 21.54
C ARG A 116 11.99 12.81 21.23
N VAL A 117 11.61 13.66 22.19
CA VAL A 117 11.85 15.11 22.10
C VAL A 117 13.30 15.38 22.51
N VAL A 118 14.05 16.06 21.65
CA VAL A 118 15.45 16.46 21.85
C VAL A 118 15.60 17.95 21.71
#